data_AF-A0A348NT62-F1
#
_entry.id   AF-A0A348NT62-F1
#
_cell.length_a   1.000
_cell.length_b   1.000
_cell.length_c   1.000
_cell.angle_alpha   90.00
_cell.angle_beta   90.00
_cell.angle_gamma   90.00
#
_symmetry.space_group_name_H-M   'P 1'
#
loop_
_entity.id
_entity.type
_entity.pdbx_description
1 polymer ?
#
loop_
_entity_poly.entity_id
_entity_poly.type
_entity_poly.pdbx_seq_one_letter_code
_entity_poly.pdbx_strand_id
1 'polypeptide(L)'
;MDRRFARDASACRRLCLGTRAAPAPSGGARCPGADRVTEAHESPAPAQAEPHLPGTGEVEVVDSDDAADIVEHLAEESADPELTTLPLLIVLDIDGTILLEDEALSPGIVQAVADARAAGNEVMLATGRSWEGTRGILRVLELNPEYVVCSNGAVILQRRDARDAHYERVHTETFDATEVLTLLRQHLPDAKYLVELPGGDRYYTDYLEDWNLLAAHRVPFEELSKHPVSRVVVVSPEHAEEDFLRLVEEIGLTQVSYAIGWTAWLDIAPQGV
;
A
#
# COMPACT_ATOMS: atom_id res chain seq x y z
N MET A 1 20.40 26.80 11.43
CA MET A 1 19.36 27.05 12.46
C MET A 1 18.10 26.44 11.87
N ASP A 2 17.49 25.38 12.38
CA ASP A 2 17.40 24.89 13.75
C ASP A 2 17.39 23.34 13.73
N ARG A 3 17.98 22.72 14.76
CA ARG A 3 18.01 21.27 15.00
C ARG A 3 17.07 20.98 16.15
N ARG A 4 16.17 19.99 16.02
CA ARG A 4 15.40 19.30 17.08
C ARG A 4 14.46 18.35 16.30
N PHE A 5 14.60 17.02 16.33
CA PHE A 5 14.40 16.15 17.46
C PHE A 5 15.28 14.89 17.35
N ALA A 6 15.99 14.59 18.44
CA ALA A 6 16.57 13.28 18.72
C ALA A 6 15.99 12.84 20.06
N ARG A 7 15.23 11.74 20.07
CA ARG A 7 14.78 10.94 21.23
C ARG A 7 14.32 9.59 20.66
N ASP A 8 14.56 8.42 21.23
CA ASP A 8 15.50 7.97 22.26
C ASP A 8 15.52 6.44 22.07
N ALA A 9 16.67 5.90 21.66
CA ALA A 9 16.86 4.48 21.44
C ALA A 9 17.35 3.86 22.76
N SER A 10 16.42 3.46 23.64
CA SER A 10 16.77 2.64 24.82
C SER A 10 15.54 2.05 25.51
N ALA A 11 15.16 0.83 25.13
CA ALA A 11 14.51 -0.12 26.04
C ALA A 11 14.63 -1.57 25.56
N CYS A 12 15.85 -2.06 25.36
CA CYS A 12 16.10 -3.49 25.31
C CYS A 12 16.29 -4.01 26.76
N ARG A 13 15.34 -4.80 27.30
CA ARG A 13 15.60 -5.75 28.41
C ARG A 13 14.44 -6.73 28.67
N ARG A 14 14.72 -8.01 28.37
CA ARG A 14 14.33 -9.28 29.04
C ARG A 14 12.94 -9.39 29.69
N LEU A 15 12.23 -10.44 29.29
CA LEU A 15 11.82 -11.50 30.22
C LEU A 15 11.59 -12.84 29.48
N CYS A 16 12.38 -13.86 29.84
CA CYS A 16 12.02 -15.26 29.68
C CYS A 16 11.34 -15.75 30.97
N LEU A 17 10.60 -16.87 30.87
CA LEU A 17 9.86 -17.67 31.88
C LEU A 17 8.34 -17.44 31.76
N GLY A 18 7.45 -18.42 31.75
CA GLY A 18 7.50 -19.88 31.86
C GLY A 18 6.06 -20.41 31.85
N THR A 19 5.88 -21.64 31.39
CA THR A 19 4.60 -22.38 31.28
C THR A 19 3.77 -22.44 32.57
N ARG A 20 2.44 -22.32 32.48
CA ARG A 20 1.43 -23.23 33.09
C ARG A 20 -0.02 -22.90 32.70
N ALA A 21 -0.86 -23.93 32.70
CA ALA A 21 -2.22 -23.99 32.20
C ALA A 21 -3.32 -23.75 33.27
N ALA A 22 -4.43 -23.12 32.83
CA ALA A 22 -5.88 -23.27 33.18
C ALA A 22 -6.34 -23.23 34.67
N PRO A 23 -7.66 -23.12 35.02
CA PRO A 23 -8.90 -22.86 34.25
C PRO A 23 -9.86 -21.79 34.86
N ALA A 24 -11.01 -21.56 34.20
CA ALA A 24 -12.18 -20.78 34.63
C ALA A 24 -12.99 -21.39 35.80
N PRO A 25 -13.84 -20.57 36.48
CA PRO A 25 -15.31 -20.79 36.50
C PRO A 25 -16.11 -19.45 36.47
N SER A 26 -17.16 -19.27 35.67
CA SER A 26 -18.58 -19.71 35.78
C SER A 26 -19.40 -19.17 36.97
N GLY A 27 -20.49 -18.46 36.65
CA GLY A 27 -21.65 -18.16 37.52
C GLY A 27 -21.61 -16.76 38.15
N GLY A 28 -22.63 -15.92 38.13
CA GLY A 28 -24.05 -16.12 37.89
C GLY A 28 -24.85 -15.38 38.97
N ALA A 29 -25.76 -14.50 38.52
CA ALA A 29 -26.98 -14.01 39.19
C ALA A 29 -26.95 -12.74 40.09
N ARG A 30 -27.67 -11.74 39.55
CA ARG A 30 -28.82 -10.99 40.12
C ARG A 30 -28.60 -9.87 41.17
N CYS A 31 -29.03 -8.67 40.74
CA CYS A 31 -29.44 -7.52 41.54
C CYS A 31 -30.65 -7.81 42.46
N PRO A 32 -30.90 -6.96 43.47
CA PRO A 32 -31.97 -5.96 43.31
C PRO A 32 -31.79 -4.61 44.04
N GLY A 33 -32.48 -3.57 43.55
CA GLY A 33 -33.28 -2.67 44.41
C GLY A 33 -32.76 -1.27 44.74
N ALA A 34 -33.16 -0.31 43.90
CA ALA A 34 -33.56 1.10 44.12
C ALA A 34 -33.17 1.87 45.42
N ASP A 35 -32.63 3.09 45.24
CA ASP A 35 -33.26 4.32 45.73
C ASP A 35 -32.70 5.59 45.03
N ARG A 36 -33.59 6.58 44.84
CA ARG A 36 -33.43 7.83 44.07
C ARG A 36 -32.62 8.90 44.81
N VAL A 37 -31.78 9.67 44.10
CA VAL A 37 -31.71 11.15 44.21
C VAL A 37 -31.25 11.75 42.86
N THR A 38 -31.91 12.83 42.45
CA THR A 38 -31.68 13.67 41.27
C THR A 38 -30.45 14.56 41.40
N GLU A 39 -29.55 14.58 40.41
CA GLU A 39 -28.63 15.70 40.14
C GLU A 39 -28.43 15.85 38.61
N ALA A 40 -28.11 17.08 38.22
CA ALA A 40 -28.29 17.65 36.89
C ALA A 40 -27.52 16.92 35.77
N HIS A 41 -28.18 16.70 34.63
CA HIS A 41 -27.52 16.35 33.38
C HIS A 41 -26.76 17.56 32.85
N GLU A 42 -25.47 17.65 33.16
CA GLU A 42 -24.49 18.19 32.23
C GLU A 42 -24.52 17.30 30.98
N SER A 43 -24.72 17.91 29.81
CA SER A 43 -24.53 17.23 28.53
C SER A 43 -23.11 16.66 28.50
N PRO A 44 -22.92 15.36 28.27
CA PRO A 44 -21.58 14.85 28.05
C PRO A 44 -21.02 15.54 26.81
N ALA A 45 -19.76 15.99 26.91
CA ALA A 45 -18.95 16.30 25.74
C ALA A 45 -19.07 15.15 24.73
N PRO A 46 -19.01 15.40 23.41
CA PRO A 46 -19.10 14.32 22.43
C PRO A 46 -18.05 13.28 22.81
N ALA A 47 -18.52 12.07 23.10
CA ALA A 47 -17.64 10.93 23.26
C ALA A 47 -16.81 10.86 21.99
N GLN A 48 -15.49 11.01 22.11
CA GLN A 48 -14.60 10.67 21.02
C GLN A 48 -14.92 9.21 20.70
N ALA A 49 -15.41 8.97 19.49
CA ALA A 49 -15.76 7.63 19.05
C ALA A 49 -14.47 6.81 19.15
N GLU A 50 -14.51 5.74 19.95
CA GLU A 50 -13.35 4.83 20.01
C GLU A 50 -13.05 4.37 18.58
N PRO A 51 -11.77 4.43 18.15
CA PRO A 51 -11.38 3.99 16.83
C PRO A 51 -11.78 2.52 16.67
N HIS A 52 -12.78 2.28 15.83
CA HIS A 52 -13.29 0.94 15.54
C HIS A 52 -12.99 0.62 14.08
N LEU A 53 -12.60 -0.62 13.83
CA LEU A 53 -12.49 -1.09 12.45
C LEU A 53 -13.90 -1.15 11.83
N PRO A 54 -14.04 -0.83 10.53
CA PRO A 54 -15.31 -0.96 9.83
C PRO A 54 -15.79 -2.42 9.86
N GLY A 55 -17.10 -2.62 9.65
CA GLY A 55 -17.67 -3.96 9.53
C GLY A 55 -16.99 -4.74 8.40
N THR A 56 -16.92 -6.07 8.51
CA THR A 56 -16.34 -6.90 7.45
C THR A 56 -17.04 -6.65 6.10
N GLY A 57 -16.28 -6.19 5.10
CA GLY A 57 -16.80 -5.86 3.77
C GLY A 57 -17.24 -4.40 3.61
N GLU A 58 -17.14 -3.60 4.66
CA GLU A 58 -17.29 -2.14 4.61
C GLU A 58 -15.91 -1.49 4.46
N VAL A 59 -15.86 -0.39 3.71
CA VAL A 59 -14.65 0.42 3.55
C VAL A 59 -14.95 1.79 4.16
N GLU A 60 -14.14 2.18 5.14
CA GLU A 60 -14.16 3.50 5.71
C GLU A 60 -12.85 4.21 5.33
N VAL A 61 -12.97 5.41 4.77
CA VAL A 61 -11.84 6.25 4.44
C VAL A 61 -11.80 7.36 5.48
N VAL A 62 -10.77 7.33 6.33
CA VAL A 62 -10.49 8.36 7.34
C VAL A 62 -9.32 9.23 6.87
N ASP A 63 -9.12 10.37 7.52
CA ASP A 63 -7.94 11.20 7.26
C ASP A 63 -6.66 10.56 7.83
N SER A 64 -5.50 11.13 7.50
CA SER A 64 -4.21 10.56 7.86
C SER A 64 -3.93 10.56 9.36
N ASP A 65 -4.45 11.55 10.09
CA ASP A 65 -4.21 11.67 11.52
C ASP A 65 -5.06 10.62 12.26
N ASP A 66 -6.33 10.50 11.90
CA ASP A 66 -7.23 9.46 12.42
C ASP A 66 -6.74 8.04 12.07
N ALA A 67 -6.22 7.84 10.84
CA ALA A 67 -5.63 6.56 10.44
C ALA A 67 -4.43 6.18 11.31
N ALA A 68 -3.57 7.15 11.65
CA ALA A 68 -2.40 6.92 12.49
C ALA A 68 -2.82 6.50 13.91
N ASP A 69 -3.82 7.16 14.48
CA ASP A 69 -4.35 6.83 15.80
C ASP A 69 -4.97 5.42 15.82
N ILE A 70 -5.73 5.04 14.79
CA ILE A 70 -6.28 3.68 14.63
C ILE A 70 -5.16 2.64 14.58
N VAL A 71 -4.12 2.89 13.76
CA VAL A 71 -3.00 1.96 13.61
C VAL A 71 -2.19 1.84 14.90
N GLU A 72 -1.96 2.94 15.62
CA GLU A 72 -1.27 2.93 16.90
C GLU A 72 -2.06 2.09 17.93
N HIS A 73 -3.36 2.31 18.02
CA HIS A 73 -4.23 1.54 18.92
C HIS A 73 -4.20 0.04 18.60
N LEU A 74 -4.35 -0.34 17.32
CA LEU A 74 -4.28 -1.74 16.89
C LEU A 74 -2.91 -2.37 17.15
N ALA A 75 -1.83 -1.60 17.02
CA ALA A 75 -0.49 -2.06 17.30
C ALA A 75 -0.28 -2.31 18.80
N GLU A 76 -0.79 -1.43 19.66
CA GLU A 76 -0.77 -1.60 21.11
C GLU A 76 -1.58 -2.85 21.54
N GLU A 77 -2.80 -3.00 21.03
CA GLU A 77 -3.64 -4.18 21.31
C GLU A 77 -2.98 -5.48 20.82
N SER A 78 -2.39 -5.46 19.63
CA SER A 78 -1.71 -6.62 19.05
C SER A 78 -0.42 -6.99 19.77
N ALA A 79 0.20 -6.04 20.49
CA ALA A 79 1.39 -6.26 21.28
C ALA A 79 1.10 -6.75 22.70
N ASP A 80 -0.14 -6.61 23.19
CA ASP A 80 -0.54 -7.06 24.53
C ASP A 80 -0.79 -8.58 24.56
N PRO A 81 0.06 -9.37 25.26
CA PRO A 81 -0.09 -10.82 25.33
C PRO A 81 -1.32 -11.29 26.14
N GLU A 82 -1.97 -10.39 26.89
CA GLU A 82 -3.19 -10.70 27.64
C GLU A 82 -4.47 -10.55 26.77
N LEU A 83 -4.37 -9.84 25.65
CA LEU A 83 -5.47 -9.69 24.69
C LEU A 83 -5.40 -10.77 23.61
N THR A 84 -6.57 -11.32 23.28
CA THR A 84 -6.69 -12.22 22.12
C THR A 84 -7.22 -11.41 20.95
N THR A 85 -6.33 -10.98 20.07
CA THR A 85 -6.68 -10.29 18.82
C THR A 85 -6.83 -11.28 17.66
N LEU A 86 -7.61 -10.91 16.65
CA LEU A 86 -7.65 -11.65 15.40
C LEU A 86 -6.41 -11.29 14.56
N PRO A 87 -5.82 -12.25 13.83
CA PRO A 87 -4.74 -11.95 12.90
C PRO A 87 -5.14 -10.85 11.91
N LEU A 88 -4.31 -9.83 11.79
CA LEU A 88 -4.50 -8.75 10.84
C LEU A 88 -3.97 -9.14 9.46
N LEU A 89 -4.62 -8.63 8.42
CA LEU A 89 -4.04 -8.53 7.09
C LEU A 89 -3.48 -7.12 6.94
N ILE A 90 -2.15 -7.01 6.88
CA ILE A 90 -1.43 -5.76 6.73
C ILE A 90 -0.99 -5.65 5.27
N VAL A 91 -1.47 -4.62 4.58
CA VAL A 91 -1.16 -4.38 3.17
C VAL A 91 -0.34 -3.11 3.07
N LEU A 92 0.88 -3.22 2.55
CA LEU A 92 1.82 -2.11 2.47
C LEU A 92 2.05 -1.68 1.02
N ASP A 93 2.03 -0.37 0.77
CA ASP A 93 2.63 0.18 -0.44
C ASP A 93 4.16 0.20 -0.34
N ILE A 94 4.83 0.42 -1.47
CA ILE A 94 6.29 0.49 -1.59
C ILE A 94 6.75 1.94 -1.54
N ASP A 95 6.40 2.75 -2.54
CA ASP A 95 6.93 4.09 -2.70
C ASP A 95 6.33 5.05 -1.67
N GLY A 96 7.17 5.80 -0.95
CA GLY A 96 6.73 6.65 0.16
C GLY A 96 6.31 5.90 1.44
N THR A 97 6.33 4.55 1.43
CA THR A 97 5.97 3.71 2.57
C THR A 97 7.13 2.82 3.01
N ILE A 98 7.48 1.81 2.21
CA ILE A 98 8.63 0.92 2.47
C ILE A 98 9.93 1.58 2.00
N LEU A 99 9.88 2.31 0.89
CA LEU A 99 10.97 3.08 0.34
C LEU A 99 10.70 4.57 0.52
N LEU A 100 11.74 5.29 0.92
CA LEU A 100 11.75 6.75 0.95
C LEU A 100 11.96 7.30 -0.46
N GLU A 101 11.83 8.63 -0.59
CA GLU A 101 12.03 9.36 -1.86
C GLU A 101 13.41 9.13 -2.50
N ASP A 102 14.44 8.81 -1.70
CA ASP A 102 15.80 8.51 -2.15
C ASP A 102 16.04 7.01 -2.43
N GLU A 103 14.96 6.22 -2.53
CA GLU A 103 14.93 4.77 -2.69
C GLU A 103 15.56 3.98 -1.52
N ALA A 104 15.91 4.62 -0.41
CA ALA A 104 16.35 3.92 0.79
C ALA A 104 15.15 3.26 1.49
N LEU A 105 15.41 2.16 2.20
CA LEU A 105 14.40 1.55 3.06
C LEU A 105 14.04 2.50 4.20
N SER A 106 12.74 2.62 4.47
CA SER A 106 12.23 3.33 5.65
C SER A 106 12.86 2.78 6.94
N PRO A 107 13.34 3.65 7.84
CA PRO A 107 14.04 3.21 9.05
C PRO A 107 13.20 2.22 9.88
N GLY A 108 13.75 1.05 10.16
CA GLY A 108 13.09 0.02 10.97
C GLY A 108 12.07 -0.86 10.25
N ILE A 109 11.74 -0.61 8.98
CA ILE A 109 10.68 -1.33 8.26
C ILE A 109 10.89 -2.85 8.25
N VAL A 110 12.13 -3.31 8.06
CA VAL A 110 12.48 -4.74 8.05
C VAL A 110 12.14 -5.39 9.39
N GLN A 111 12.47 -4.73 10.50
CA GLN A 111 12.19 -5.26 11.84
C GLN A 111 10.69 -5.22 12.14
N ALA A 112 10.02 -4.12 11.81
CA ALA A 112 8.58 -3.98 12.01
C ALA A 112 7.78 -5.06 11.26
N VAL A 113 8.14 -5.34 10.00
CA VAL A 113 7.53 -6.41 9.21
C VAL A 113 7.79 -7.78 9.82
N ALA A 114 9.01 -8.04 10.30
CA ALA A 114 9.34 -9.29 10.97
C ALA A 114 8.55 -9.48 12.28
N ASP A 115 8.42 -8.43 13.08
CA ASP A 115 7.69 -8.44 14.35
C ASP A 115 6.18 -8.65 14.12
N ALA A 116 5.60 -7.96 13.14
CA ALA A 116 4.20 -8.14 12.76
C ALA A 116 3.90 -9.59 12.35
N ARG A 117 4.79 -10.22 11.59
CA ARG A 117 4.66 -11.64 11.22
C ARG A 117 4.86 -12.59 12.39
N ALA A 118 5.78 -12.27 13.30
CA ALA A 118 6.00 -13.06 14.51
C ALA A 118 4.78 -13.02 15.44
N ALA A 119 4.01 -11.93 15.42
CA ALA A 119 2.72 -11.80 16.09
C ALA A 119 1.57 -12.57 15.40
N GLY A 120 1.82 -13.20 14.24
CA GLY A 120 0.84 -14.02 13.54
C GLY A 120 0.03 -13.29 12.47
N ASN A 121 0.37 -12.03 12.16
CA ASN A 121 -0.27 -11.26 11.10
C ASN A 121 0.24 -11.68 9.72
N GLU A 122 -0.62 -11.57 8.71
CA GLU A 122 -0.22 -11.69 7.31
C GLU A 122 0.20 -10.31 6.79
N VAL A 123 1.36 -10.23 6.14
CA VAL A 123 1.86 -8.98 5.56
C VAL A 123 2.04 -9.18 4.06
N MET A 124 1.38 -8.36 3.25
CA MET A 124 1.46 -8.38 1.79
C MET A 124 1.72 -7.00 1.21
N LEU A 125 2.08 -6.95 -0.08
CA LEU A 125 2.33 -5.70 -0.80
C LEU A 125 1.19 -5.40 -1.77
N ALA A 126 0.80 -4.12 -1.83
CA ALA A 126 -0.05 -3.56 -2.86
C ALA A 126 0.54 -2.25 -3.35
N THR A 127 0.88 -2.17 -4.65
CA THR A 127 1.71 -1.07 -5.14
C THR A 127 1.42 -0.69 -6.59
N GLY A 128 1.80 0.54 -6.96
CA GLY A 128 1.84 1.00 -8.33
C GLY A 128 2.91 0.31 -9.19
N ARG A 129 3.99 -0.22 -8.60
CA ARG A 129 5.08 -0.86 -9.35
C ARG A 129 4.63 -2.14 -10.09
N SER A 130 5.32 -2.46 -11.20
CA SER A 130 5.16 -3.78 -11.84
C SER A 130 5.76 -4.88 -10.98
N TRP A 131 5.41 -6.14 -11.30
CA TRP A 131 5.98 -7.30 -10.63
C TRP A 131 7.52 -7.29 -10.58
N GLU A 132 8.17 -6.84 -11.65
CA GLU A 132 9.63 -6.78 -11.74
C GLU A 132 10.23 -5.76 -10.76
N GLY A 133 9.50 -4.68 -10.45
CA GLY A 133 9.85 -3.70 -9.42
C GLY A 133 9.48 -4.13 -8.00
N THR A 134 8.49 -5.01 -7.84
CA THR A 134 7.98 -5.47 -6.54
C THR A 134 8.74 -6.65 -5.96
N ARG A 135 9.09 -7.65 -6.79
CA ARG A 135 9.65 -8.94 -6.32
C ARG A 135 10.97 -8.82 -5.54
N GLY A 136 11.75 -7.77 -5.81
CA GLY A 136 12.98 -7.48 -5.08
C GLY A 136 12.70 -7.05 -3.64
N ILE A 137 11.64 -6.26 -3.43
CA ILE A 137 11.23 -5.76 -2.12
C ILE A 137 10.69 -6.90 -1.25
N LEU A 138 9.89 -7.81 -1.82
CA LEU A 138 9.46 -9.03 -1.12
C LEU A 138 10.66 -9.83 -0.58
N ARG A 139 11.71 -9.97 -1.39
CA ARG A 139 12.93 -10.67 -0.97
C ARG A 139 13.67 -9.94 0.15
N VAL A 140 13.79 -8.62 0.05
CA VAL A 140 14.46 -7.79 1.08
C VAL A 140 13.73 -7.86 2.41
N LEU A 141 12.39 -7.89 2.39
CA LEU A 141 11.56 -8.00 3.58
C LEU A 141 11.31 -9.45 4.04
N GLU A 142 11.90 -10.43 3.35
CA GLU A 142 11.70 -11.87 3.59
C GLU A 142 10.21 -12.27 3.62
N LEU A 143 9.41 -11.60 2.79
CA LEU A 143 7.99 -11.80 2.62
C LEU A 143 7.70 -12.81 1.53
N ASN A 144 6.78 -13.72 1.84
CA ASN A 144 6.15 -14.60 0.87
C ASN A 144 4.65 -14.64 1.19
N PRO A 145 3.86 -13.61 0.83
CA PRO A 145 2.43 -13.59 1.04
C PRO A 145 1.70 -14.53 0.05
N GLU A 146 0.44 -14.88 0.32
CA GLU A 146 -0.37 -15.59 -0.68
C GLU A 146 -0.59 -14.76 -1.94
N TYR A 147 -0.87 -13.47 -1.79
CA TYR A 147 -1.15 -12.55 -2.89
C TYR A 147 -0.21 -11.35 -2.89
N VAL A 148 -0.04 -10.76 -4.07
CA VAL A 148 0.66 -9.49 -4.28
C VAL A 148 -0.12 -8.69 -5.30
N VAL A 149 -0.37 -7.43 -4.99
CA VAL A 149 -1.06 -6.50 -5.90
C VAL A 149 -0.03 -5.55 -6.51
N CYS A 150 -0.03 -5.48 -7.83
CA CYS A 150 0.92 -4.69 -8.63
C CYS A 150 0.15 -3.80 -9.61
N SER A 151 0.88 -2.87 -10.23
CA SER A 151 0.39 -2.06 -11.35
C SER A 151 -0.89 -1.29 -10.99
N ASN A 152 -0.91 -0.68 -9.80
CA ASN A 152 -2.05 0.09 -9.26
C ASN A 152 -3.34 -0.74 -9.19
N GLY A 153 -3.24 -2.00 -8.75
CA GLY A 153 -4.39 -2.89 -8.65
C GLY A 153 -4.64 -3.74 -9.90
N ALA A 154 -4.19 -3.28 -11.07
CA ALA A 154 -4.49 -3.93 -12.35
C ALA A 154 -3.95 -5.36 -12.44
N VAL A 155 -2.94 -5.74 -11.66
CA VAL A 155 -2.36 -7.08 -11.68
C VAL A 155 -2.37 -7.67 -10.28
N ILE A 156 -2.99 -8.83 -10.13
CA ILE A 156 -2.91 -9.64 -8.89
C ILE A 156 -2.15 -10.91 -9.20
N LEU A 157 -1.09 -11.14 -8.44
CA LEU A 157 -0.33 -12.39 -8.47
C LEU A 157 -0.65 -13.24 -7.25
N GLN A 158 -0.76 -14.56 -7.46
CA GLN A 158 -0.91 -15.54 -6.38
C GLN A 158 0.31 -16.46 -6.34
N ARG A 159 0.80 -16.72 -5.14
CA ARG A 159 1.87 -17.69 -4.90
C ARG A 159 1.37 -19.10 -5.16
N ARG A 160 2.17 -19.93 -5.83
CA ARG A 160 1.80 -21.32 -6.17
C ARG A 160 2.27 -22.36 -5.17
N ASP A 161 3.41 -22.14 -4.53
CA ASP A 161 3.94 -23.05 -3.52
C ASP A 161 4.28 -22.24 -2.26
N ALA A 162 3.88 -22.75 -1.09
CA ALA A 162 4.22 -22.11 0.18
C ALA A 162 5.74 -22.06 0.44
N ARG A 163 6.52 -22.93 -0.20
CA ARG A 163 7.97 -23.08 0.00
C ARG A 163 8.83 -22.29 -0.99
N ASP A 164 8.25 -21.86 -2.11
CA ASP A 164 8.96 -21.10 -3.14
C ASP A 164 8.24 -19.79 -3.47
N ALA A 165 9.00 -18.71 -3.68
CA ALA A 165 8.49 -17.40 -4.09
C ALA A 165 8.09 -17.37 -5.59
N HIS A 166 7.40 -18.41 -6.05
CA HIS A 166 6.88 -18.50 -7.41
C HIS A 166 5.45 -17.98 -7.45
N TYR A 167 5.25 -16.92 -8.24
CA TYR A 167 3.99 -16.21 -8.37
C TYR A 167 3.49 -16.30 -9.80
N GLU A 168 2.17 -16.46 -9.93
CA GLU A 168 1.49 -16.41 -11.22
C GLU A 168 0.41 -15.35 -11.20
N ARG A 169 0.22 -14.66 -12.33
CA ARG A 169 -0.87 -13.71 -12.51
C ARG A 169 -2.19 -14.48 -12.49
N VAL A 170 -3.06 -14.15 -11.53
CA VAL A 170 -4.41 -14.74 -11.39
C VAL A 170 -5.50 -13.77 -11.82
N HIS A 171 -5.19 -12.48 -11.82
CA HIS A 171 -6.06 -11.44 -12.34
C HIS A 171 -5.22 -10.39 -13.07
N THR A 172 -5.73 -9.90 -14.19
CA THR A 172 -5.14 -8.80 -14.93
C THR A 172 -6.24 -8.01 -15.61
N GLU A 173 -6.44 -6.78 -15.17
CA GLU A 173 -7.35 -5.82 -15.78
C GLU A 173 -6.62 -5.02 -16.87
N THR A 174 -7.33 -4.69 -17.95
CA THR A 174 -6.71 -4.09 -19.14
C THR A 174 -7.60 -3.03 -19.75
N PHE A 175 -7.00 -2.07 -20.44
CA PHE A 175 -7.72 -1.03 -21.17
C PHE A 175 -7.07 -0.74 -22.52
N ASP A 176 -7.84 -0.13 -23.43
CA ASP A 176 -7.30 0.40 -24.69
C ASP A 176 -6.65 1.76 -24.42
N ALA A 177 -5.33 1.82 -24.53
CA ALA A 177 -4.55 3.03 -24.28
C ALA A 177 -4.45 3.97 -25.50
N THR A 178 -5.07 3.66 -26.63
CA THR A 178 -4.92 4.42 -27.89
C THR A 178 -5.26 5.90 -27.72
N GLU A 179 -6.40 6.22 -27.12
CA GLU A 179 -6.87 7.60 -26.97
C GLU A 179 -5.95 8.41 -26.05
N VAL A 180 -5.64 7.87 -24.87
CA VAL A 180 -4.79 8.53 -23.88
C VAL A 180 -3.35 8.70 -24.38
N LEU A 181 -2.77 7.68 -25.01
CA LEU A 181 -1.43 7.79 -25.60
C LEU A 181 -1.40 8.85 -26.72
N THR A 182 -2.43 8.88 -27.58
CA THR A 182 -2.52 9.88 -28.65
C THR A 182 -2.59 11.29 -28.07
N LEU A 183 -3.44 11.53 -27.07
CA LEU A 183 -3.58 12.84 -26.45
C LEU A 183 -2.29 13.27 -25.73
N LEU A 184 -1.69 12.37 -24.96
CA LEU A 184 -0.43 12.63 -24.27
C LEU A 184 0.66 12.95 -25.28
N ARG A 185 0.77 12.23 -26.40
CA ARG A 185 1.80 12.48 -27.42
C ARG A 185 1.68 13.85 -28.08
N GLN A 186 0.46 14.37 -28.22
CA GLN A 186 0.22 15.69 -28.80
C GLN A 186 0.72 16.81 -27.87
N HIS A 187 0.56 16.64 -26.56
CA HIS A 187 0.96 17.63 -25.55
C HIS A 187 2.39 17.41 -25.05
N LEU A 188 2.91 16.19 -25.18
CA LEU A 188 4.23 15.76 -24.72
C LEU A 188 5.02 15.02 -25.80
N PRO A 189 5.40 15.71 -26.88
CA PRO A 189 6.15 15.08 -27.96
C PRO A 189 7.51 14.53 -27.50
N ASP A 190 8.07 15.06 -26.43
CA ASP A 190 9.40 14.70 -25.91
C ASP A 190 9.35 13.79 -24.67
N ALA A 191 8.16 13.41 -24.20
CA ALA A 191 8.03 12.47 -23.10
C ALA A 191 8.45 11.05 -23.51
N LYS A 192 8.85 10.28 -22.49
CA LYS A 192 9.16 8.87 -22.59
C LYS A 192 7.95 8.07 -22.13
N TYR A 193 7.64 7.00 -22.86
CA TYR A 193 6.45 6.21 -22.65
C TYR A 193 6.82 4.75 -22.43
N LEU A 194 6.13 4.12 -21.49
CA LEU A 194 6.18 2.69 -21.26
C LEU A 194 4.75 2.17 -21.10
N VAL A 195 4.47 0.99 -21.64
CA VAL A 195 3.24 0.27 -21.38
C VAL A 195 3.53 -1.13 -20.86
N GLU A 196 2.69 -1.61 -19.97
CA GLU A 196 2.71 -2.99 -19.48
C GLU A 196 1.57 -3.77 -20.13
N LEU A 197 1.91 -4.88 -20.78
CA LEU A 197 0.96 -5.78 -21.40
C LEU A 197 0.45 -6.80 -20.37
N PRO A 198 -0.67 -7.47 -20.63
CA PRO A 198 -1.30 -8.35 -19.65
C PRO A 198 -0.42 -9.55 -19.25
N GLY A 199 0.46 -9.99 -20.15
CA GLY A 199 1.44 -11.05 -19.89
C GLY A 199 2.62 -10.63 -19.01
N GLY A 200 2.76 -9.34 -18.72
CA GLY A 200 3.93 -8.76 -18.06
C GLY A 200 5.03 -8.27 -19.00
N ASP A 201 4.86 -8.45 -20.31
CA ASP A 201 5.75 -7.82 -21.29
C ASP A 201 5.64 -6.30 -21.19
N ARG A 202 6.76 -5.60 -21.35
CA ARG A 202 6.80 -4.14 -21.21
C ARG A 202 7.41 -3.53 -22.45
N TYR A 203 6.70 -2.58 -23.05
CA TYR A 203 7.14 -1.88 -24.26
C TYR A 203 7.46 -0.43 -23.93
N TYR A 204 8.54 0.11 -24.48
CA TYR A 204 8.98 1.47 -24.18
C TYR A 204 9.59 2.20 -25.38
N THR A 205 9.54 3.54 -25.39
CA THR A 205 10.03 4.34 -26.53
C THR A 205 11.49 4.75 -26.42
N ASP A 206 11.91 5.18 -25.23
CA ASP A 206 13.29 5.61 -24.97
C ASP A 206 13.75 5.30 -23.55
N TYR A 207 15.07 5.33 -23.36
CA TYR A 207 15.72 4.98 -22.10
C TYR A 207 15.54 6.08 -21.04
N LEU A 208 15.24 5.69 -19.80
CA LEU A 208 15.33 6.52 -18.60
C LEU A 208 16.19 5.78 -17.57
N GLU A 209 17.07 6.51 -16.87
CA GLU A 209 18.01 5.92 -15.91
C GLU A 209 17.30 5.17 -14.77
N ASP A 210 16.14 5.66 -14.35
CA ASP A 210 15.38 5.12 -13.21
C ASP A 210 14.38 4.02 -13.62
N TRP A 211 14.32 3.63 -14.90
CA TRP A 211 13.43 2.56 -15.34
C TRP A 211 14.05 1.19 -15.12
N ASN A 212 13.32 0.32 -14.40
CA ASN A 212 13.60 -1.11 -14.42
C ASN A 212 13.21 -1.72 -15.78
N LEU A 213 14.10 -1.62 -16.77
CA LEU A 213 13.90 -2.14 -18.13
C LEU A 213 14.29 -3.62 -18.30
N LEU A 214 14.43 -4.37 -17.21
CA LEU A 214 14.74 -5.79 -17.26
C LEU A 214 13.68 -6.54 -18.09
N ALA A 215 14.07 -7.17 -19.19
CA ALA A 215 13.14 -7.86 -20.11
C ALA A 215 12.06 -6.94 -20.73
N ALA A 216 12.30 -5.63 -20.84
CA ALA A 216 11.46 -4.71 -21.59
C ALA A 216 11.95 -4.56 -23.05
N HIS A 217 11.03 -4.24 -23.96
CA HIS A 217 11.29 -4.12 -25.39
C HIS A 217 11.19 -2.67 -25.86
N ARG A 218 12.24 -2.18 -26.50
CA ARG A 218 12.19 -0.86 -27.14
C ARG A 218 11.39 -0.94 -28.44
N VAL A 219 10.40 -0.08 -28.60
CA VAL A 219 9.51 -0.05 -29.76
C VAL A 219 9.22 1.39 -30.21
N PRO A 220 8.84 1.60 -31.49
CA PRO A 220 8.23 2.86 -31.92
C PRO A 220 6.96 3.19 -31.12
N PHE A 221 6.62 4.47 -31.02
CA PHE A 221 5.46 4.94 -30.24
C PHE A 221 4.14 4.29 -30.71
N GLU A 222 3.99 4.08 -32.01
CA GLU A 222 2.80 3.50 -32.64
C GLU A 222 2.57 2.03 -32.26
N GLU A 223 3.58 1.34 -31.70
CA GLU A 223 3.44 -0.02 -31.20
C GLU A 223 2.79 -0.07 -29.82
N LEU A 224 2.83 1.02 -29.04
CA LEU A 224 2.38 1.04 -27.64
C LEU A 224 0.88 0.80 -27.47
N SER A 225 0.07 1.15 -28.47
CA SER A 225 -1.38 1.04 -28.43
C SER A 225 -1.95 -0.08 -29.29
N LYS A 226 -1.10 -0.99 -29.80
CA LYS A 226 -1.57 -2.11 -30.66
C LYS A 226 -2.31 -3.20 -29.92
N HIS A 227 -2.14 -3.26 -28.61
CA HIS A 227 -2.76 -4.24 -27.73
C HIS A 227 -3.32 -3.53 -26.50
N PRO A 228 -4.40 -4.06 -25.88
CA PRO A 228 -4.80 -3.61 -24.55
C PRO A 228 -3.66 -3.76 -23.56
N VAL A 229 -3.55 -2.80 -22.64
CA VAL A 229 -2.46 -2.70 -21.66
C VAL A 229 -3.06 -2.71 -20.26
N SER A 230 -2.29 -3.18 -19.28
CA SER A 230 -2.67 -3.09 -17.86
C SER A 230 -2.17 -1.78 -17.24
N ARG A 231 -1.19 -1.12 -17.85
CA ARG A 231 -0.59 0.10 -17.30
C ARG A 231 0.08 0.95 -18.37
N VAL A 232 -0.01 2.26 -18.25
CA VAL A 232 0.76 3.23 -19.03
C VAL A 232 1.56 4.10 -18.08
N VAL A 233 2.87 4.21 -18.32
CA VAL A 233 3.79 5.07 -17.59
C VAL A 233 4.32 6.13 -18.53
N VAL A 234 4.21 7.39 -18.14
CA VAL A 234 4.72 8.54 -18.91
C VAL A 234 5.64 9.37 -18.03
N VAL A 235 6.80 9.70 -18.59
CA VAL A 235 7.80 10.51 -17.92
C VAL A 235 8.19 11.69 -18.79
N SER A 236 8.02 12.90 -18.25
CA SER A 236 8.40 14.15 -18.92
C SER A 236 9.35 14.96 -18.03
N PRO A 237 10.66 15.02 -18.35
CA PRO A 237 11.62 15.77 -17.54
C PRO A 237 11.47 17.29 -17.60
N GLU A 238 10.87 17.83 -18.66
CA GLU A 238 10.90 19.27 -18.97
C GLU A 238 9.61 20.03 -18.63
N HIS A 239 8.61 19.36 -18.03
CA HIS A 239 7.28 19.93 -17.85
C HIS A 239 6.79 19.81 -16.41
N ALA A 240 5.95 20.77 -16.00
CA ALA A 240 5.37 20.82 -14.65
C ALA A 240 4.23 19.78 -14.48
N GLU A 241 4.15 19.19 -13.30
CA GLU A 241 3.19 18.14 -12.92
C GLU A 241 1.72 18.52 -13.15
N GLU A 242 1.35 19.77 -12.80
CA GLU A 242 -0.04 20.26 -12.83
C GLU A 242 -0.67 20.26 -14.24
N ASP A 243 0.15 20.42 -15.28
CA ASP A 243 -0.32 20.42 -16.67
C ASP A 243 -0.74 19.00 -17.12
N PHE A 244 -0.25 17.94 -16.47
CA PHE A 244 -0.55 16.54 -16.81
C PHE A 244 -1.82 16.02 -16.22
N LEU A 245 -2.03 16.30 -14.94
CA LEU A 245 -3.20 15.85 -14.19
C LEU A 245 -4.49 16.34 -14.86
N ARG A 246 -4.52 17.63 -15.22
CA ARG A 246 -5.65 18.23 -15.93
C ARG A 246 -5.94 17.56 -17.28
N LEU A 247 -4.91 17.20 -18.02
CA LEU A 247 -5.07 16.63 -19.37
C LEU A 247 -5.75 15.26 -19.34
N VAL A 248 -5.48 14.45 -18.33
CA VAL A 248 -6.01 13.09 -18.28
C VAL A 248 -7.23 12.95 -17.39
N GLU A 249 -7.45 13.85 -16.41
CA GLU A 249 -8.76 14.03 -15.79
C GLU A 249 -9.85 14.30 -16.84
N GLU A 250 -9.54 15.05 -17.90
CA GLU A 250 -10.46 15.30 -19.02
C GLU A 250 -10.83 14.04 -19.82
N ILE A 251 -10.04 12.97 -19.77
CA ILE A 251 -10.30 11.69 -20.47
C ILE A 251 -11.11 10.71 -19.59
N GLY A 252 -11.21 10.94 -18.28
CA GLY A 252 -11.98 10.09 -17.37
C GLY A 252 -11.33 8.75 -17.01
N LEU A 253 -10.01 8.66 -17.06
CA LEU A 253 -9.24 7.50 -16.58
C LEU A 253 -8.89 7.66 -15.10
N THR A 254 -8.80 6.55 -14.35
CA THR A 254 -8.20 6.57 -13.02
C THR A 254 -6.70 6.80 -13.18
N GLN A 255 -6.16 7.74 -12.40
CA GLN A 255 -4.76 8.10 -12.46
C GLN A 255 -4.15 8.23 -11.08
N VAL A 256 -2.87 7.91 -11.01
CA VAL A 256 -2.03 8.27 -9.88
C VAL A 256 -0.82 9.03 -10.45
N SER A 257 -0.68 10.30 -10.05
CA SER A 257 0.54 11.09 -10.29
C SER A 257 1.42 10.99 -9.06
N TYR A 258 2.72 10.79 -9.28
CA TYR A 258 3.72 10.93 -8.24
C TYR A 258 4.96 11.63 -8.82
N ALA A 259 5.52 12.57 -8.06
CA ALA A 259 6.75 13.24 -8.43
C ALA A 259 7.95 12.47 -7.88
N ILE A 260 8.92 12.10 -8.73
CA ILE A 260 10.24 11.65 -8.30
C ILE A 260 11.23 12.80 -8.57
N GLY A 261 11.55 13.55 -7.51
CA GLY A 261 12.41 14.73 -7.60
C GLY A 261 11.81 15.88 -8.41
N TRP A 262 12.36 16.14 -9.60
CA TRP A 262 11.90 17.20 -10.53
C TRP A 262 11.20 16.63 -11.78
N THR A 263 11.07 15.31 -11.86
CA THR A 263 10.56 14.61 -13.04
C THR A 263 9.10 14.25 -12.83
N ALA A 264 8.21 14.72 -13.71
CA ALA A 264 6.81 14.33 -13.68
C ALA A 264 6.67 12.87 -14.11
N TRP A 265 6.15 12.02 -13.22
CA TRP A 265 5.89 10.62 -13.47
C TRP A 265 4.39 10.36 -13.36
N LEU A 266 3.81 9.88 -14.46
CA LEU A 266 2.38 9.64 -14.55
C LEU A 266 2.13 8.15 -14.76
N ASP A 267 1.37 7.54 -13.86
CA ASP A 267 0.94 6.15 -13.98
C ASP A 267 -0.58 6.09 -14.17
N ILE A 268 -0.98 5.39 -15.23
CA ILE A 268 -2.37 5.28 -15.67
C ILE A 268 -2.75 3.80 -15.66
N ALA A 269 -3.83 3.49 -14.97
CA ALA A 269 -4.37 2.14 -14.80
C ALA A 269 -5.86 2.11 -15.19
N PRO A 270 -6.47 0.92 -15.36
CA PRO A 270 -7.89 0.79 -15.64
C PRO A 270 -8.75 1.45 -14.55
N GLN A 271 -9.92 1.95 -14.94
CA GLN A 271 -10.84 2.58 -13.99
C GLN A 271 -11.53 1.54 -13.10
N GLY A 272 -11.64 1.84 -11.80
CA GLY A 272 -12.40 1.02 -10.85
C GLY A 272 -11.68 -0.21 -10.32
N VAL A 273 -10.34 -0.22 -10.42
CA VAL A 273 -9.45 -1.22 -9.79
C VAL A 273 -8.86 -0.65 -8.50
#